data_AF-A0AAF0HTJ2-F1
#
_entry.id   AF-A0AAF0HTJ2-F1
#
_cell.length_a   1.000
_cell.length_b   1.000
_cell.length_c   1.000
_cell.angle_alpha   90.00
_cell.angle_beta   90.00
_cell.angle_gamma   90.00
#
_symmetry.space_group_name_H-M   'P 1'
#
loop_
_entity.id
_entity.type
_entity.pdbx_description
1 polymer ?
#
loop_
_entity_poly.entity_id
_entity_poly.type
_entity_poly.pdbx_seq_one_letter_code
_entity_poly.pdbx_strand_id
1 'polypeptide(L)'
;MITIIHGPMASGKTFHKRAFAQLYGATHIVDCWDAMQHEIPTEDNRLVLTYSHPDEIQRAIRLDAPTVQVRVVDIKTARHHIGVAPYAPGRTERATF
;
A
#
# COMPACT_ATOMS: atom_id res chain seq x y z
N MET A 1 5.95 -9.94 -8.97
CA MET A 1 5.94 -9.57 -7.54
C MET A 1 4.89 -8.50 -7.29
N ILE A 2 4.13 -8.61 -6.20
CA ILE A 2 3.11 -7.64 -5.78
C ILE A 2 3.63 -6.87 -4.57
N THR A 3 3.40 -5.57 -4.52
CA THR A 3 3.71 -4.75 -3.34
C THR A 3 2.43 -4.26 -2.68
N ILE A 4 2.22 -4.62 -1.42
CA ILE A 4 1.09 -4.16 -0.61
C ILE A 4 1.59 -3.11 0.38
N ILE A 5 1.07 -1.89 0.28
CA ILE A 5 1.31 -0.82 1.25
C ILE A 5 0.11 -0.72 2.18
N HIS A 6 0.35 -0.96 3.46
CA HIS A 6 -0.69 -0.90 4.49
C HIS A 6 -0.48 0.27 5.46
N GLY A 7 -1.57 0.73 6.08
CA GLY A 7 -1.53 1.73 7.13
C GLY A 7 -2.86 2.47 7.28
N PRO A 8 -3.01 3.32 8.31
CA PRO A 8 -4.28 3.98 8.63
C PRO A 8 -4.79 4.86 7.48
N MET A 9 -6.09 5.17 7.50
CA MET A 9 -6.68 6.17 6.61
C MET A 9 -5.97 7.54 6.76
N ALA A 10 -6.04 8.37 5.72
CA ALA A 10 -5.45 9.72 5.67
C ALA A 10 -3.91 9.82 5.84
N SER A 11 -3.18 8.69 5.78
CA SER A 11 -1.70 8.62 5.82
C SER A 11 -0.99 9.01 4.51
N GLY A 12 -1.73 9.48 3.50
CA GLY A 12 -1.16 9.93 2.23
C GLY A 12 -0.83 8.81 1.24
N LYS A 13 -1.29 7.57 1.48
CA LYS A 13 -1.17 6.44 0.54
C LYS A 13 -1.63 6.79 -0.87
N THR A 14 -2.89 7.23 -0.98
CA THR A 14 -3.53 7.60 -2.24
C THR A 14 -2.88 8.81 -2.91
N PHE A 15 -2.38 9.77 -2.11
CA PHE A 15 -1.71 10.96 -2.64
C PHE A 15 -0.38 10.62 -3.32
N HIS A 16 0.43 9.76 -2.70
CA HIS A 16 1.75 9.37 -3.22
C HIS A 16 1.73 8.10 -4.09
N LYS A 17 0.56 7.59 -4.48
CA LYS A 17 0.43 6.29 -5.17
C LYS A 17 1.28 6.15 -6.43
N ARG A 18 1.45 7.23 -7.20
CA ARG A 18 2.31 7.24 -8.40
C ARG A 18 3.79 7.11 -8.04
N ALA A 19 4.26 7.82 -7.02
CA ALA A 19 5.64 7.74 -6.55
C ALA A 19 5.95 6.33 -5.99
N PHE A 20 5.01 5.74 -5.25
CA PHE A 20 5.14 4.36 -4.80
C PHE A 20 5.19 3.37 -5.96
N ALA A 21 4.31 3.53 -6.96
CA ALA A 21 4.29 2.63 -8.11
C ALA A 21 5.62 2.67 -8.87
N GLN A 22 6.17 3.87 -9.09
CA GLN A 22 7.48 4.04 -9.71
C GLN A 22 8.61 3.42 -8.88
N LEU A 23 8.64 3.69 -7.58
CA LEU A 23 9.67 3.15 -6.67
C LEU A 23 9.67 1.61 -6.63
N TYR A 24 8.47 1.01 -6.60
CA TYR A 24 8.32 -0.44 -6.47
C TYR A 24 8.17 -1.17 -7.81
N GLY A 25 8.33 -0.48 -8.94
CA GLY A 25 8.25 -1.06 -10.28
C GLY A 25 6.86 -1.60 -10.64
N ALA A 26 5.80 -1.04 -10.06
CA ALA A 26 4.43 -1.45 -10.34
C ALA A 26 3.85 -0.69 -11.54
N THR A 27 3.21 -1.42 -12.45
CA THR A 27 2.55 -0.86 -13.64
C THR A 27 1.06 -0.59 -13.40
N HIS A 28 0.47 -1.25 -12.40
CA HIS A 28 -0.94 -1.13 -12.05
C HIS A 28 -1.11 -0.84 -10.56
N ILE A 29 -2.09 0.00 -10.23
CA ILE A 29 -2.40 0.41 -8.86
C ILE A 29 -3.81 -0.05 -8.51
N VAL A 30 -3.93 -0.81 -7.42
CA VAL A 30 -5.18 -1.16 -6.76
C VAL A 30 -5.31 -0.29 -5.52
N ASP A 31 -6.17 0.73 -5.60
CA ASP A 31 -6.44 1.65 -4.49
C ASP A 31 -7.59 1.11 -3.64
N CYS A 32 -7.53 1.29 -2.33
CA CYS A 32 -8.56 0.85 -1.38
C CYS A 32 -8.88 -0.66 -1.42
N TRP A 33 -7.86 -1.52 -1.49
CA TRP A 33 -8.07 -2.96 -1.35
C TRP A 33 -8.43 -3.34 0.09
N ASP A 34 -9.41 -4.23 0.26
CA ASP A 34 -9.86 -4.75 1.55
C ASP A 34 -9.58 -6.25 1.61
N ALA A 35 -8.68 -6.65 2.52
CA ALA A 35 -8.24 -8.03 2.69
C ALA A 35 -9.34 -9.00 3.13
N MET A 36 -10.49 -8.50 3.62
CA MET A 36 -11.61 -9.34 4.04
C MET A 36 -12.65 -9.56 2.94
N GLN A 37 -12.66 -8.72 1.91
CA GLN A 37 -13.73 -8.68 0.91
C GLN A 37 -13.24 -9.01 -0.50
N HIS A 38 -11.97 -8.77 -0.79
CA HIS A 38 -11.40 -8.88 -2.12
C HIS A 38 -10.25 -9.88 -2.17
N GLU A 39 -10.22 -10.69 -3.21
CA GLU A 39 -9.08 -11.56 -3.51
C GLU A 39 -7.82 -10.72 -3.76
N ILE A 40 -6.67 -11.28 -3.41
CA ILE A 40 -5.39 -10.69 -3.78
C ILE A 40 -5.26 -10.73 -5.30
N PRO A 41 -4.97 -9.59 -5.96
CA PRO A 41 -4.68 -9.60 -7.38
C PRO A 41 -3.57 -10.61 -7.67
N THR A 42 -3.73 -11.52 -8.63
CA THR A 42 -2.70 -12.55 -8.90
C THR A 42 -1.69 -12.11 -9.96
N GLU A 43 -1.93 -10.98 -10.62
CA GLU A 43 -1.06 -10.44 -11.65
C GLU A 43 0.19 -9.76 -11.05
N ASP A 44 1.32 -9.98 -11.73
CA ASP A 44 2.59 -9.37 -11.38
C ASP A 44 2.60 -7.83 -11.54
N ASN A 45 3.51 -7.18 -10.83
CA ASN A 45 3.79 -5.75 -10.91
C ASN A 45 2.60 -4.86 -10.49
N ARG A 46 1.82 -5.33 -9.51
CA ARG A 46 0.73 -4.56 -8.90
C ARG A 46 1.17 -3.90 -7.59
N LEU A 47 0.75 -2.65 -7.43
CA LEU A 47 0.80 -1.90 -6.18
C LEU A 47 -0.60 -1.91 -5.55
N VAL A 48 -0.71 -2.47 -4.35
CA VAL A 48 -1.97 -2.55 -3.61
C VAL A 48 -1.89 -1.60 -2.42
N LEU A 49 -2.89 -0.73 -2.27
CA LEU A 49 -3.00 0.20 -1.15
C LEU A 49 -4.16 -0.23 -0.26
N THR A 50 -3.89 -0.42 1.03
CA THR A 50 -4.89 -0.91 1.98
C THR A 50 -4.78 -0.25 3.34
N TYR A 51 -5.89 -0.28 4.08
CA TYR A 51 -5.95 0.06 5.51
C TYR A 51 -6.13 -1.17 6.41
N SER A 52 -6.20 -2.37 5.83
CA SER A 52 -6.28 -3.64 6.56
C SER A 52 -5.08 -3.84 7.48
N HIS A 53 -5.32 -4.59 8.57
CA HIS A 53 -4.27 -4.94 9.51
C HIS A 53 -3.29 -5.94 8.88
N PRO A 54 -1.98 -5.92 9.23
CA PRO A 54 -1.01 -6.89 8.72
C PRO A 54 -1.45 -8.34 8.82
N ASP A 55 -2.13 -8.73 9.90
CA ASP A 55 -2.60 -10.10 10.10
C ASP A 55 -3.67 -10.51 9.08
N GLU A 56 -4.56 -9.58 8.72
CA GLU A 56 -5.58 -9.81 7.68
C GLU A 56 -4.93 -9.96 6.30
N ILE A 57 -3.93 -9.13 6.01
CA ILE A 57 -3.15 -9.20 4.78
C ILE A 57 -2.42 -10.54 4.68
N GLN A 58 -1.75 -10.96 5.76
CA GLN A 58 -1.04 -12.25 5.82
C GLN A 58 -2.00 -13.43 5.65
N ARG A 59 -3.20 -13.35 6.25
CA ARG A 59 -4.23 -14.36 6.08
C ARG A 59 -4.70 -14.44 4.61
N ALA A 60 -4.99 -13.31 3.97
CA ALA A 60 -5.38 -13.27 2.57
C ALA A 60 -4.28 -13.83 1.65
N ILE A 61 -3.01 -13.49 1.90
CA ILE A 61 -1.86 -14.03 1.13
C ILE A 61 -1.82 -15.56 1.20
N ARG A 62 -2.02 -16.13 2.39
CA ARG A 62 -2.00 -17.58 2.59
C ARG A 62 -3.17 -18.30 1.93
N LEU A 63 -4.35 -17.69 1.91
CA LEU A 63 -5.57 -18.31 1.40
C LEU A 63 -5.71 -18.16 -0.11
N ASP A 64 -5.50 -16.96 -0.63
CA ASP A 64 -5.89 -16.61 -2.00
C ASP A 64 -4.72 -16.73 -2.98
N ALA A 65 -3.49 -16.51 -2.51
CA ALA A 65 -2.32 -16.41 -3.38
C ALA A 65 -1.03 -16.98 -2.75
N PRO A 66 -1.01 -18.24 -2.27
CA PRO A 66 0.10 -18.80 -1.50
C PRO A 66 1.41 -18.93 -2.29
N THR A 67 1.35 -18.94 -3.62
CA THR A 67 2.51 -19.07 -4.51
C THR A 67 3.00 -17.74 -5.07
N VAL A 68 2.26 -16.64 -4.87
CA VAL A 68 2.61 -15.33 -5.42
C VAL A 68 3.65 -14.66 -4.53
N GLN A 69 4.67 -14.07 -5.15
CA GLN A 69 5.65 -13.27 -4.41
C GLN A 69 5.03 -11.94 -4.00
N VAL A 70 4.77 -11.79 -2.69
CA VAL A 70 4.18 -10.58 -2.11
C VAL A 70 5.18 -9.90 -1.18
N ARG A 71 5.35 -8.59 -1.36
CA ARG A 71 6.07 -7.70 -0.47
C ARG A 71 5.07 -6.85 0.31
N VAL A 72 5.08 -6.95 1.63
CA VAL A 72 4.24 -6.12 2.51
C VAL A 72 5.09 -5.00 3.11
N VAL A 73 4.62 -3.75 3.01
CA VAL A 73 5.33 -2.55 3.47
C VAL A 73 4.38 -1.66 4.26
N ASP A 74 4.79 -1.16 5.42
CA ASP A 74 4.00 -0.16 6.13
C ASP A 74 4.16 1.23 5.48
N ILE A 75 3.15 2.08 5.64
CA ILE A 75 3.15 3.41 5.02
C ILE A 75 4.29 4.32 5.51
N LYS A 76 4.79 4.18 6.73
CA LYS A 76 5.87 5.06 7.21
C LYS A 76 7.16 4.73 6.45
N THR A 77 7.46 3.45 6.32
CA THR A 77 8.58 2.94 5.53
C THR A 77 8.44 3.35 4.07
N ALA A 78 7.26 3.16 3.46
CA ALA A 78 7.04 3.54 2.07
C ALA A 78 7.24 5.05 1.83
N ARG A 79 6.76 5.91 2.74
CA ARG A 79 6.97 7.37 2.70
C ARG A 79 8.45 7.73 2.81
N HIS A 80 9.17 7.08 3.72
CA HIS A 80 10.60 7.29 3.86
C HIS A 80 11.36 6.94 2.56
N HIS A 81 11.02 5.83 1.91
CA HIS A 81 11.68 5.41 0.67
C HIS A 81 11.46 6.38 -0.52
N ILE A 82 10.35 7.11 -0.56
CA ILE A 82 10.12 8.15 -1.59
C ILE A 82 10.65 9.54 -1.16
N GLY A 83 11.39 9.62 -0.05
CA GLY A 83 12.02 10.86 0.42
C GLY A 83 11.06 11.87 1.06
N VAL A 84 9.89 11.44 1.56
CA VAL A 84 8.95 12.33 2.27
C VAL A 84 8.90 12.01 3.76
N ALA A 85 8.38 12.96 4.56
CA ALA A 85 8.21 12.76 6.00
C ALA A 85 7.40 11.47 6.29
N PRO A 86 7.79 10.65 7.30
CA PRO A 86 7.18 9.34 7.56
C PRO A 86 5.72 9.44 8.01
N TYR A 87 5.32 10.61 8.52
CA TYR A 87 3.94 10.92 8.88
C TYR A 87 3.37 11.89 7.85
N ALA A 88 2.10 11.71 7.52
CA ALA A 88 1.41 12.69 6.69
C ALA A 88 1.14 13.95 7.54
N PRO A 89 1.29 15.16 6.97
CA PRO A 89 1.05 16.40 7.70
C PRO A 89 -0.35 16.40 8.30
N GLY A 90 -0.47 16.98 9.49
CA GLY A 90 -1.74 17.12 10.20
C GLY A 90 -2.78 17.82 9.33
N ARG A 91 -4.07 17.56 9.57
CA ARG A 91 -5.16 18.14 8.75
C ARG A 91 -5.09 19.67 8.68
N THR A 92 -4.61 20.30 9.75
CA THR A 92 -4.37 21.76 9.89
C THR A 92 -3.18 22.28 9.08
N GLU A 93 -2.15 21.46 8.82
CA GLU A 93 -0.94 21.84 8.07
C GLU A 93 -1.13 21.74 6.55
N ARG A 94 -2.18 21.04 6.09
CA ARG A 94 -2.46 20.85 4.65
C ARG A 94 -3.21 22.02 4.00
N ALA A 95 -3.72 22.96 4.78
CA ALA A 95 -4.52 24.09 4.29
C ALA A 95 -3.68 25.34 3.97
N THR A 96 -2.36 25.27 4.11
CA THR A 96 -1.46 26.44 4.08
C THR A 96 -0.51 26.48 2.87
N PHE A 97 -0.70 25.61 1.87
CA PHE A 97 0.12 25.55 0.67
C PHE A 97 -0.72 25.57 -0.60
#